data_AF-A0A3P1T385-F1
#
_entry.id   AF-A0A3P1T385-F1
#
_cell.length_a   1.000
_cell.length_b   1.000
_cell.length_c   1.000
_cell.angle_alpha   90.00
_cell.angle_beta   90.00
_cell.angle_gamma   90.00
#
_symmetry.space_group_name_H-M   'P 1'
#
loop_
_entity.id
_entity.type
_entity.pdbx_description
1 polymer ?
#
loop_
_entity_poly.entity_id
_entity_poly.type
_entity_poly.pdbx_seq_one_letter_code
_entity_poly.pdbx_strand_id
1 'polypeptide(L)'
;MRHASRARVPISQPELDLPELPRCVPARRRRRPVPVEVSTPVPVAEQPGFDFDETPGDVPLLDRYGLRAMEHWRHHAPPHHREVAEPRRFFAELGERLASRVTQLAVPLEQQLPADLPAVERIEQVTRIRSQAEEVALVEQLQVIQDLSLAEERQLAELLGALPACELIDDELLRFDDQVAQGRELEGQGATTVAEEACRARLTRLQGLLAVANDPDQAVPQRILAAEEAAVIRDMLTWRT
;
A
#
# COMPACT_ATOMS: atom_id res chain seq x y z
N MET A 1 6.11 -71.90 17.94
CA MET A 1 4.70 -71.86 17.49
C MET A 1 4.08 -70.55 17.97
N ARG A 2 3.32 -69.87 17.09
CA ARG A 2 2.55 -68.61 17.27
C ARG A 2 3.39 -67.33 17.11
N HIS A 3 3.66 -66.90 15.88
CA HIS A 3 2.85 -66.10 14.95
C HIS A 3 2.86 -64.58 15.23
N ALA A 4 3.48 -63.90 14.26
CA ALA A 4 3.47 -62.48 13.98
C ALA A 4 2.06 -61.86 13.90
N SER A 5 1.95 -60.60 14.33
CA SER A 5 0.94 -59.66 13.82
C SER A 5 1.57 -58.29 13.60
N ARG A 6 1.94 -58.02 12.35
CA ARG A 6 2.19 -56.67 11.84
C ARG A 6 0.84 -55.99 11.61
N ALA A 7 0.55 -54.94 12.37
CA ALA A 7 -0.57 -54.06 12.07
C ALA A 7 -0.26 -53.26 10.79
N ARG A 8 -1.04 -53.48 9.73
CA ARG A 8 -1.05 -52.64 8.53
C ARG A 8 -1.90 -51.41 8.83
N VAL A 9 -1.30 -50.23 8.72
CA VAL A 9 -2.01 -48.95 8.69
C VAL A 9 -2.64 -48.80 7.30
N PRO A 10 -3.95 -48.55 7.18
CA PRO A 10 -4.57 -48.21 5.91
C PRO A 10 -4.19 -46.78 5.51
N ILE A 11 -3.53 -46.66 4.35
CA ILE A 11 -3.30 -45.39 3.67
C ILE A 11 -4.62 -45.02 2.98
N SER A 12 -5.39 -44.11 3.58
CA SER A 12 -6.45 -43.40 2.90
C SER A 12 -5.84 -42.20 2.19
N GLN A 13 -5.53 -42.35 0.90
CA GLN A 13 -5.32 -41.19 0.03
C GLN A 13 -6.69 -40.56 -0.27
N PRO A 14 -6.90 -39.26 -0.05
CA PRO A 14 -8.01 -38.56 -0.67
C PRO A 14 -7.72 -38.43 -2.16
N GLU A 15 -8.56 -39.08 -2.95
CA GLU A 15 -8.65 -38.96 -4.40
C GLU A 15 -9.02 -37.51 -4.73
N LEU A 16 -8.02 -36.71 -5.12
CA LEU A 16 -8.22 -35.36 -5.66
C LEU A 16 -8.80 -35.53 -7.07
N ASP A 17 -10.12 -35.43 -7.16
CA ASP A 17 -10.88 -35.20 -8.39
C ASP A 17 -10.39 -33.89 -9.02
N LEU A 18 -9.43 -34.00 -9.94
CA LEU A 18 -9.06 -32.92 -10.84
C LEU A 18 -10.09 -32.88 -11.98
N PRO A 19 -10.73 -31.73 -12.26
CA PRO A 19 -11.61 -31.62 -13.43
C PRO A 19 -10.78 -31.79 -14.71
N GLU A 20 -11.17 -32.76 -15.53
CA GLU A 20 -10.64 -32.97 -16.87
C GLU A 20 -10.80 -31.68 -17.70
N LEU A 21 -9.67 -31.01 -17.98
CA LEU A 21 -9.66 -29.89 -18.92
C LEU A 21 -9.94 -30.43 -20.34
N PRO A 22 -10.89 -29.83 -21.09
CA PRO A 22 -11.17 -30.24 -22.45
C PRO A 22 -9.94 -30.01 -23.34
N ARG A 23 -9.46 -31.09 -23.96
CA ARG A 23 -8.43 -31.07 -25.01
C ARG A 23 -8.96 -30.38 -26.26
N CYS A 24 -8.92 -29.05 -26.28
CA CYS A 24 -9.08 -28.27 -27.50
C CYS A 24 -7.73 -28.15 -28.21
N VAL A 25 -7.53 -29.00 -29.22
CA VAL A 25 -6.49 -28.82 -30.25
C VAL A 25 -7.09 -27.94 -31.36
N PRO A 26 -6.72 -26.66 -31.50
CA PRO A 26 -7.04 -25.93 -32.71
C PRO A 26 -6.07 -26.31 -33.83
N ALA A 27 -6.67 -26.65 -34.97
CA ALA A 27 -6.02 -27.00 -36.22
C ALA A 27 -5.01 -25.91 -36.68
N ARG A 28 -3.83 -26.38 -37.10
CA ARG A 28 -2.79 -25.58 -37.75
C ARG A 28 -3.33 -24.93 -39.03
N ARG A 29 -3.78 -23.67 -38.93
CA ARG A 29 -3.91 -22.80 -40.11
C ARG A 29 -2.51 -22.33 -40.50
N ARG A 30 -2.06 -22.75 -41.69
CA ARG A 30 -0.83 -22.27 -42.33
C ARG A 30 -0.90 -20.74 -42.43
N ARG A 31 -0.11 -20.02 -41.64
CA ARG A 31 0.10 -18.58 -41.79
C ARG A 31 0.88 -18.34 -43.08
N ARG A 32 0.35 -17.49 -43.95
CA ARG A 32 1.07 -16.88 -45.08
C ARG A 32 2.31 -16.13 -44.55
N PRO A 33 3.42 -16.09 -45.29
CA PRO A 33 4.53 -15.20 -44.96
C PRO A 33 4.05 -13.74 -45.05
N VAL A 34 4.14 -13.03 -43.94
CA VAL A 34 3.92 -11.57 -43.86
C VAL A 34 5.22 -10.91 -44.36
N PRO A 35 5.15 -9.89 -45.23
CA PRO A 35 6.31 -9.10 -45.62
C PRO A 35 6.96 -8.48 -44.39
N VAL A 36 8.28 -8.58 -44.27
CA VAL A 36 9.07 -7.87 -43.27
C VAL A 36 9.01 -6.38 -43.62
N GLU A 37 8.08 -5.66 -43.00
CA GLU A 37 8.15 -4.21 -42.95
C GLU A 37 9.29 -3.82 -42.01
N VAL A 38 10.25 -3.11 -42.57
CA VAL A 38 11.38 -2.50 -41.88
C VAL A 38 10.80 -1.60 -40.78
N SER A 39 10.98 -2.02 -39.54
CA SER A 39 10.61 -1.24 -38.37
C SER A 39 11.43 0.05 -38.38
N THR A 40 10.81 1.14 -38.81
CA THR A 40 11.28 2.48 -38.47
C THR A 40 11.33 2.60 -36.94
N PRO A 41 12.37 3.23 -36.37
CA PRO A 41 12.41 3.49 -34.94
C PRO A 41 11.22 4.38 -34.60
N VAL A 42 10.33 3.84 -33.76
CA VAL A 42 9.24 4.62 -33.15
C VAL A 42 9.90 5.78 -32.41
N PRO A 43 9.56 7.04 -32.70
CA PRO A 43 10.01 8.15 -31.87
C PRO A 43 9.47 7.90 -30.47
N VAL A 44 10.39 7.78 -29.51
CA VAL A 44 10.09 7.74 -28.08
C VAL A 44 9.18 8.92 -27.80
N ALA A 45 7.91 8.64 -27.56
CA ALA A 45 6.98 9.64 -27.06
C ALA A 45 7.59 10.17 -25.77
N GLU A 46 7.79 11.49 -25.74
CA GLU A 46 8.26 12.24 -24.58
C GLU A 46 7.47 11.78 -23.35
N GLN A 47 8.18 11.17 -22.41
CA GLN A 47 7.62 10.69 -21.16
C GLN A 47 7.12 11.91 -20.39
N PRO A 48 5.84 11.98 -19.99
CA PRO A 48 5.38 13.08 -19.18
C PRO A 48 5.93 12.92 -17.75
N GLY A 49 6.83 13.83 -17.38
CA GLY A 49 6.88 14.40 -16.02
C GLY A 49 7.60 13.63 -14.93
N PHE A 50 8.79 13.07 -15.20
CA PHE A 50 9.77 12.80 -14.14
C PHE A 50 11.08 13.50 -14.53
N ASP A 51 11.10 14.83 -14.40
CA ASP A 51 12.31 15.63 -14.59
C ASP A 51 13.30 15.28 -13.47
N PHE A 52 14.37 14.57 -13.84
CA PHE A 52 15.42 14.11 -12.93
C PHE A 52 16.65 15.02 -12.94
N ASP A 53 16.49 16.30 -13.29
CA ASP A 53 17.60 17.22 -13.50
C ASP A 53 18.05 17.96 -12.22
N GLU A 54 18.24 17.20 -11.13
CA GLU A 54 19.01 17.65 -9.96
C GLU A 54 20.10 16.63 -9.63
N THR A 55 21.36 17.08 -9.69
CA THR A 55 22.56 16.38 -9.20
C THR A 55 23.39 17.35 -8.34
N PRO A 56 24.30 16.90 -7.43
CA PRO A 56 24.49 15.58 -6.84
C PRO A 56 24.57 15.62 -5.29
N GLY A 57 23.88 14.69 -4.63
CA GLY A 57 24.17 14.30 -3.25
C GLY A 57 23.78 12.83 -3.08
N ASP A 58 24.75 11.92 -3.23
CA ASP A 58 24.66 10.46 -3.01
C ASP A 58 23.27 9.82 -3.24
N VAL A 59 22.65 10.12 -4.39
CA VAL A 59 21.39 9.47 -4.72
C VAL A 59 21.73 8.07 -5.21
N PRO A 60 21.28 6.99 -4.53
CA PRO A 60 21.62 5.64 -4.92
C PRO A 60 21.15 5.39 -6.35
N LEU A 61 22.08 4.91 -7.20
CA LEU A 61 21.74 4.51 -8.55
C LEU A 61 20.77 3.32 -8.47
N LEU A 62 19.67 3.37 -9.20
CA LEU A 62 18.69 2.30 -9.22
C LEU A 62 19.30 1.04 -9.86
N ASP A 63 19.35 -0.05 -9.11
CA ASP A 63 19.68 -1.38 -9.63
C ASP A 63 18.50 -1.93 -10.49
N ARG A 64 18.75 -3.01 -11.25
CA ARG A 64 17.76 -3.73 -12.07
C ARG A 64 16.48 -4.01 -11.28
N TYR A 65 16.60 -4.46 -10.04
CA TYR A 65 15.45 -4.76 -9.19
C TYR A 65 14.68 -3.48 -8.80
N GLY A 66 15.37 -2.36 -8.59
CA GLY A 66 14.71 -1.07 -8.33
C GLY A 66 13.93 -0.57 -9.55
N LEU A 67 14.49 -0.70 -10.75
CA LEU A 67 13.78 -0.38 -12.00
C LEU A 67 12.56 -1.29 -12.22
N ARG A 68 12.70 -2.60 -12.00
CA ARG A 68 11.61 -3.58 -12.06
C ARG A 68 10.52 -3.25 -11.04
N ALA A 69 10.91 -2.90 -9.81
CA ALA A 69 9.99 -2.52 -8.75
C ALA A 69 9.20 -1.26 -9.13
N MET A 70 9.89 -0.24 -9.65
CA MET A 70 9.27 1.01 -10.11
C MET A 70 8.28 0.77 -11.25
N GLU A 71 8.65 -0.08 -12.22
CA GLU A 71 7.74 -0.45 -13.30
C GLU A 71 6.52 -1.20 -12.77
N HIS A 72 6.71 -2.20 -11.92
CA HIS A 72 5.63 -2.96 -11.31
C HIS A 72 4.72 -2.05 -10.47
N TRP A 73 5.29 -1.14 -9.69
CA TRP A 73 4.58 -0.14 -8.90
C TRP A 73 3.68 0.73 -9.77
N ARG A 74 4.20 1.27 -10.87
CA ARG A 74 3.45 2.15 -11.76
C ARG A 74 2.18 1.48 -12.29
N HIS A 75 2.22 0.17 -12.53
CA HIS A 75 1.09 -0.58 -13.08
C HIS A 75 0.11 -1.06 -12.00
N HIS A 76 0.59 -1.38 -10.80
CA HIS A 76 -0.19 -2.11 -9.79
C HIS A 76 -0.40 -1.38 -8.46
N ALA A 77 0.28 -0.25 -8.22
CA ALA A 77 0.13 0.49 -6.98
C ALA A 77 -1.27 1.13 -6.88
N PRO A 78 -1.88 1.12 -5.67
CA PRO A 78 -3.11 1.84 -5.40
C PRO A 78 -3.00 3.33 -5.77
N PRO A 79 -4.09 3.98 -6.22
CA PRO A 79 -4.06 5.38 -6.66
C PRO A 79 -3.38 6.34 -5.67
N HIS A 80 -3.67 6.20 -4.37
CA HIS A 80 -3.13 7.05 -3.30
C HIS A 80 -1.64 6.82 -3.00
N HIS A 81 -1.06 5.73 -3.49
CA HIS A 81 0.34 5.35 -3.29
C HIS A 81 1.18 5.48 -4.58
N ARG A 82 0.59 5.98 -5.68
CA ARG A 82 1.33 6.17 -6.94
C ARG A 82 2.41 7.24 -6.83
N GLU A 83 2.16 8.26 -6.03
CA GLU A 83 3.09 9.35 -5.78
C GLU A 83 3.93 9.03 -4.54
N VAL A 84 5.24 8.98 -4.73
CA VAL A 84 6.22 8.73 -3.66
C VAL A 84 7.11 9.96 -3.58
N ALA A 85 7.29 10.52 -2.37
CA ALA A 85 8.03 11.77 -2.17
C ALA A 85 9.49 11.70 -2.60
N GLU A 86 10.18 10.59 -2.33
CA GLU A 86 11.58 10.34 -2.73
C GLU A 86 11.69 9.06 -3.56
N PRO A 87 11.25 9.07 -4.83
CA PRO A 87 11.06 7.85 -5.60
C PRO A 87 12.39 7.11 -5.82
N ARG A 88 13.48 7.82 -6.11
CA ARG A 88 14.79 7.18 -6.33
C ARG A 88 15.27 6.41 -5.10
N ARG A 89 15.22 7.04 -3.92
CA ARG A 89 15.63 6.41 -2.66
C ARG A 89 14.73 5.24 -2.31
N PHE A 90 13.42 5.45 -2.39
CA PHE A 90 12.43 4.42 -2.10
C PHE A 90 12.63 3.17 -2.98
N PHE A 91 12.76 3.35 -4.30
CA PHE A 91 12.93 2.25 -5.23
C PHE A 91 14.33 1.62 -5.18
N ALA A 92 15.37 2.36 -4.76
CA ALA A 92 16.67 1.77 -4.47
C ALA A 92 16.58 0.81 -3.27
N GLU A 93 16.03 1.27 -2.13
CA GLU A 93 15.84 0.45 -0.93
C GLU A 93 14.87 -0.73 -1.17
N LEU A 94 13.83 -0.53 -1.99
CA LEU A 94 12.93 -1.61 -2.41
C LEU A 94 13.64 -2.62 -3.32
N GLY A 95 14.50 -2.15 -4.23
CA GLY A 95 15.33 -2.98 -5.08
C GLY A 95 16.25 -3.90 -4.28
N GLU A 96 16.92 -3.38 -3.24
CA GLU A 96 17.77 -4.18 -2.35
C GLU A 96 16.99 -5.26 -1.58
N ARG A 97 15.80 -4.89 -1.07
CA ARG A 97 14.88 -5.83 -0.41
C ARG A 97 14.43 -6.93 -1.38
N LEU A 98 14.07 -6.56 -2.61
CA LEU A 98 13.68 -7.52 -3.65
C LEU A 98 14.84 -8.45 -4.01
N ALA A 99 16.05 -7.93 -4.24
CA ALA A 99 17.22 -8.75 -4.54
C ALA A 99 17.48 -9.81 -3.45
N SER A 100 17.37 -9.39 -2.19
CA SER A 100 17.48 -10.28 -1.03
C SER A 100 16.39 -11.35 -1.03
N ARG A 101 15.13 -10.95 -1.29
CA ARG A 101 13.99 -11.87 -1.32
C ARG A 101 14.07 -12.87 -2.46
N VAL A 102 14.43 -12.43 -3.66
CA VAL A 102 14.67 -13.31 -4.83
C VAL A 102 15.73 -14.35 -4.51
N THR A 103 16.82 -13.95 -3.85
CA THR A 103 17.88 -14.88 -3.44
C THR A 103 17.34 -15.92 -2.45
N GLN A 104 16.56 -15.50 -1.45
CA GLN A 104 15.94 -16.41 -0.48
C GLN A 104 14.99 -17.43 -1.13
N LEU A 105 14.26 -17.02 -2.17
CA LEU A 105 13.31 -17.88 -2.89
C LEU A 105 14.01 -18.81 -3.90
N ALA A 106 15.00 -18.29 -4.64
CA ALA A 106 15.65 -19.00 -5.73
C ALA A 106 16.67 -20.04 -5.24
N VAL A 107 17.52 -19.70 -4.25
CA VAL A 107 18.63 -20.56 -3.83
C VAL A 107 18.17 -21.97 -3.38
N PRO A 108 17.12 -22.14 -2.57
CA PRO A 108 16.63 -23.47 -2.19
C PRO A 108 16.16 -24.30 -3.39
N LEU A 109 15.58 -23.66 -4.41
CA LEU A 109 15.09 -24.32 -5.62
C LEU A 109 16.25 -24.69 -6.56
N GLU A 110 17.24 -23.80 -6.69
CA GLU A 110 18.47 -24.08 -7.46
C GLU A 110 19.24 -25.27 -6.88
N GLN A 111 19.27 -25.41 -5.54
CA GLN A 111 19.91 -26.53 -4.85
C GLN A 111 19.20 -27.87 -5.05
N GLN A 112 17.91 -27.85 -5.41
CA GLN A 112 17.13 -29.05 -5.69
C GLN A 112 17.32 -29.58 -7.12
N LEU A 113 18.03 -28.84 -7.98
CA LEU A 113 18.29 -29.28 -9.35
C LEU A 113 19.23 -30.50 -9.36
N PRO A 114 18.92 -31.54 -10.17
CA PRO A 114 19.78 -32.71 -10.26
C PRO A 114 21.22 -32.36 -10.71
N ALA A 115 22.19 -33.00 -10.05
CA ALA A 115 23.61 -32.76 -10.27
C ALA A 115 24.10 -33.25 -11.65
N ASP A 116 23.35 -34.15 -12.29
CA ASP A 116 23.62 -34.77 -13.59
C ASP A 116 22.99 -34.05 -14.79
N LEU A 117 22.27 -32.94 -14.57
CA LEU A 117 21.73 -32.16 -15.69
C LEU A 117 22.83 -31.67 -16.64
N PRO A 118 22.59 -31.72 -17.97
CA PRO A 118 23.40 -31.01 -18.96
C PRO A 118 23.54 -29.52 -18.62
N ALA A 119 24.71 -28.94 -18.88
CA ALA A 119 25.02 -27.56 -18.47
C ALA A 119 24.03 -26.52 -19.03
N VAL A 120 23.62 -26.65 -20.29
CA VAL A 120 22.66 -25.74 -20.94
C VAL A 120 21.30 -25.83 -20.26
N GLU A 121 20.80 -27.05 -20.04
CA GLU A 121 19.51 -27.28 -19.39
C GLU A 121 19.53 -26.78 -17.95
N ARG A 122 20.65 -26.93 -17.23
CA ARG A 122 20.82 -26.34 -15.90
C ARG A 122 20.69 -24.81 -15.92
N ILE A 123 21.33 -24.13 -16.87
CA ILE A 123 21.24 -22.66 -17.00
C ILE A 123 19.79 -22.23 -17.28
N GLU A 124 19.09 -22.95 -18.16
CA GLU A 124 17.67 -22.68 -18.44
C GLU A 124 16.80 -22.82 -17.19
N GLN A 125 17.00 -23.89 -16.41
CA GLN A 125 16.26 -24.13 -15.17
C GLN A 125 16.55 -23.08 -14.12
N VAL A 126 17.83 -22.73 -13.89
CA VAL A 126 18.23 -21.67 -12.96
C VAL A 126 17.61 -20.33 -13.37
N THR A 127 17.64 -20.00 -14.67
CA THR A 127 17.04 -18.76 -15.19
C THR A 127 15.53 -18.72 -14.95
N ARG A 128 14.84 -19.84 -15.19
CA ARG A 128 13.39 -19.97 -14.92
C ARG A 128 13.08 -19.81 -13.43
N ILE A 129 13.82 -20.49 -12.56
CA ILE A 129 13.66 -20.41 -11.10
C ILE A 129 13.80 -18.96 -10.64
N ARG A 130 14.83 -18.25 -11.11
CA ARG A 130 15.05 -16.84 -10.75
C ARG A 130 13.95 -15.92 -11.26
N SER A 131 13.48 -16.12 -12.50
CA SER A 131 12.37 -15.34 -13.04
C SER A 131 11.11 -15.52 -12.20
N GLN A 132 10.79 -16.77 -11.81
CA GLN A 132 9.64 -17.06 -10.98
C GLN A 132 9.78 -16.47 -9.56
N ALA A 133 10.98 -16.56 -8.97
CA ALA A 133 11.28 -15.95 -7.69
C ALA A 133 11.13 -14.42 -7.72
N GLU A 134 11.52 -13.77 -8.82
CA GLU A 134 11.36 -12.33 -9.02
C GLU A 134 9.89 -11.91 -9.08
N GLU A 135 9.06 -12.62 -9.85
CA GLU A 135 7.62 -12.37 -9.92
C GLU A 135 6.95 -12.53 -8.56
N VAL A 136 7.25 -13.61 -7.83
CA VAL A 136 6.70 -13.84 -6.48
C VAL A 136 7.12 -12.73 -5.52
N ALA A 137 8.40 -12.35 -5.53
CA ALA A 137 8.91 -11.29 -4.65
C ALA A 137 8.22 -9.93 -4.92
N LEU A 138 8.00 -9.57 -6.20
CA LEU A 138 7.30 -8.34 -6.57
C LEU A 138 5.85 -8.33 -6.08
N VAL A 139 5.12 -9.44 -6.25
CA VAL A 139 3.73 -9.57 -5.79
C VAL A 139 3.64 -9.50 -4.27
N GLU A 140 4.52 -10.21 -3.55
CA GLU A 140 4.56 -10.18 -2.08
C GLU A 140 4.78 -8.76 -1.54
N GLN A 141 5.72 -7.99 -2.12
CA GLN A 141 5.97 -6.62 -1.67
C GLN A 141 4.78 -5.69 -1.92
N LEU A 142 4.10 -5.83 -3.05
CA LEU A 142 2.92 -5.02 -3.36
C LEU A 142 1.75 -5.37 -2.43
N GLN A 143 1.58 -6.65 -2.11
CA GLN A 143 0.54 -7.09 -1.18
C GLN A 143 0.73 -6.51 0.22
N VAL A 144 1.97 -6.48 0.74
CA VAL A 144 2.27 -5.85 2.03
C VAL A 144 1.81 -4.39 2.07
N ILE A 145 1.98 -3.67 0.97
CA ILE A 145 1.65 -2.24 0.90
C ILE A 145 0.14 -2.03 0.77
N GLN A 146 -0.55 -2.90 0.03
CA GLN A 146 -2.00 -2.91 -0.01
C GLN A 146 -2.60 -3.21 1.37
N ASP A 147 -2.03 -4.18 2.09
CA ASP A 147 -2.49 -4.56 3.43
C ASP A 147 -2.29 -3.41 4.43
N LEU A 148 -1.17 -2.68 4.34
CA LEU A 148 -0.92 -1.48 5.15
C LEU A 148 -1.92 -0.35 4.81
N SER A 149 -2.13 -0.06 3.53
CA SER A 149 -3.11 0.94 3.08
C SER A 149 -4.51 0.63 3.60
N LEU A 150 -4.92 -0.64 3.56
CA LEU A 150 -6.22 -1.08 4.07
C LEU A 150 -6.29 -0.96 5.60
N ALA A 151 -5.18 -1.19 6.31
CA ALA A 151 -5.12 -1.02 7.76
C ALA A 151 -5.26 0.46 8.15
N GLU A 152 -4.61 1.37 7.43
CA GLU A 152 -4.74 2.81 7.62
C GLU A 152 -6.18 3.28 7.38
N GLU A 153 -6.83 2.82 6.31
CA GLU A 153 -8.24 3.14 6.04
C GLU A 153 -9.16 2.65 7.16
N ARG A 154 -8.92 1.44 7.70
CA ARG A 154 -9.67 0.92 8.85
C ARG A 154 -9.45 1.75 10.10
N GLN A 155 -8.21 2.14 10.39
CA GLN A 155 -7.87 3.01 11.52
C GLN A 155 -8.57 4.36 11.38
N LEU A 156 -8.56 4.96 10.19
CA LEU A 156 -9.25 6.21 9.93
C LEU A 156 -10.76 6.07 10.18
N ALA A 157 -11.38 5.00 9.69
CA ALA A 157 -12.81 4.74 9.91
C ALA A 157 -13.15 4.59 11.40
N GLU A 158 -12.30 3.91 12.16
CA GLU A 158 -12.45 3.78 13.61
C GLU A 158 -12.34 5.14 14.33
N LEU A 159 -11.32 5.93 13.99
CA LEU A 159 -11.13 7.26 14.57
C LEU A 159 -12.31 8.19 14.25
N LEU A 160 -12.74 8.26 12.99
CA LEU A 160 -13.89 9.06 12.58
C LEU A 160 -15.18 8.61 13.26
N GLY A 161 -15.36 7.30 13.49
CA GLY A 161 -16.51 6.76 14.21
C GLY A 161 -16.54 7.13 15.70
N ALA A 162 -15.39 7.43 16.30
CA ALA A 162 -15.29 7.87 17.69
C ALA A 162 -15.42 9.40 17.86
N LEU A 163 -15.26 10.18 16.78
CA LEU A 163 -15.30 11.64 16.82
C LEU A 163 -16.74 12.18 16.71
N PRO A 164 -17.03 13.35 17.30
CA PRO A 164 -18.32 14.01 17.10
C PRO A 164 -18.47 14.43 15.62
N ALA A 165 -19.71 14.42 15.13
CA ALA A 165 -20.02 14.97 13.81
C ALA A 165 -19.69 16.47 13.76
N CYS A 166 -19.23 16.97 12.61
CA CYS A 166 -18.88 18.38 12.43
C CYS A 166 -20.03 19.33 12.80
N GLU A 167 -21.27 18.96 12.45
CA GLU A 167 -22.47 19.75 12.74
C GLU A 167 -22.67 19.98 14.24
N LEU A 168 -22.33 18.99 15.08
CA LEU A 168 -22.42 19.14 16.54
C LEU A 168 -21.40 20.17 17.05
N ILE A 169 -20.23 20.27 16.43
CA ILE A 169 -19.23 21.26 16.83
C ILE A 169 -19.65 22.67 16.42
N ASP A 170 -20.32 22.82 15.28
CA ASP A 170 -20.87 24.10 14.84
C ASP A 170 -21.97 24.58 15.79
N ASP A 171 -22.87 23.68 16.20
CA ASP A 171 -23.92 23.96 17.18
C ASP A 171 -23.33 24.33 18.56
N GLU A 172 -22.29 23.61 19.01
CA GLU A 172 -21.60 23.91 20.27
C GLU A 172 -20.87 25.26 20.23
N LEU A 173 -20.24 25.62 19.09
CA LEU A 173 -19.64 26.94 18.88
C LEU A 173 -20.70 28.05 18.97
N LEU A 174 -21.85 27.87 18.30
CA LEU A 174 -22.94 28.83 18.32
C LEU A 174 -23.50 29.00 19.74
N ARG A 175 -23.79 27.87 20.42
CA ARG A 175 -24.27 27.86 21.79
C ARG A 175 -23.29 28.52 22.75
N PHE A 176 -21.99 28.27 22.58
CA PHE A 176 -20.95 28.90 23.40
C PHE A 176 -20.92 30.41 23.20
N ASP A 177 -20.98 30.88 21.94
CA ASP A 177 -21.00 32.31 21.62
C ASP A 177 -22.25 33.00 22.22
N ASP A 178 -23.42 32.36 22.17
CA ASP A 178 -24.65 32.85 22.80
C ASP A 178 -24.52 32.94 24.33
N GLN A 179 -23.92 31.94 24.98
CA GLN A 179 -23.69 31.94 26.43
C GLN A 179 -22.76 33.07 26.85
N VAL A 180 -21.68 33.29 26.10
CA VAL A 180 -20.75 34.40 26.35
C VAL A 180 -21.45 35.74 26.17
N ALA A 181 -22.28 35.90 25.14
CA ALA A 181 -23.06 37.12 24.93
C ALA A 181 -24.03 37.39 26.10
N GLN A 182 -24.80 36.38 26.52
CA GLN A 182 -25.74 36.50 27.64
C GLN A 182 -25.05 36.82 28.97
N GLY A 183 -23.91 36.17 29.25
CA GLY A 183 -23.13 36.44 30.46
C GLY A 183 -22.69 37.91 30.55
N ARG A 184 -22.28 38.49 29.41
CA ARG A 184 -21.88 39.91 29.33
C ARG A 184 -23.03 40.88 29.57
N GLU A 185 -24.22 40.56 29.06
CA GLU A 185 -25.42 41.38 29.31
C GLU A 185 -25.78 41.44 30.79
N LEU A 186 -25.60 40.32 31.51
CA LEU A 186 -25.93 40.21 32.94
C LEU A 186 -24.86 40.84 33.86
N GLU A 187 -23.58 40.65 33.55
CA GLU A 187 -22.49 41.10 34.42
C GLU A 187 -22.04 42.55 34.14
N GLY A 188 -22.45 43.13 33.01
CA GLY A 188 -22.05 44.48 32.59
C GLY A 188 -20.56 44.62 32.27
N GLN A 189 -19.84 43.49 32.13
CA GLN A 189 -18.43 43.43 31.78
C GLN A 189 -18.28 43.16 30.27
N GLY A 190 -17.53 44.01 29.58
CA GLY A 190 -17.37 43.95 28.12
C GLY A 190 -16.19 43.13 27.59
N ALA A 191 -15.33 42.59 28.46
CA ALA A 191 -14.11 41.90 28.05
C ALA A 191 -14.30 40.37 28.09
N THR A 192 -13.88 39.68 27.01
CA THR A 192 -13.80 38.21 26.98
C THR A 192 -12.80 37.73 28.02
N THR A 193 -13.14 36.66 28.76
CA THR A 193 -12.17 36.06 29.68
C THR A 193 -11.15 35.22 28.90
N VAL A 194 -9.91 35.12 29.41
CA VAL A 194 -8.86 34.28 28.80
C VAL A 194 -9.32 32.81 28.68
N ALA A 195 -10.15 32.35 29.61
CA ALA A 195 -10.72 31.00 29.58
C ALA A 195 -11.77 30.82 28.48
N GLU A 196 -12.57 31.84 28.18
CA GLU A 196 -13.53 31.84 27.08
C GLU A 196 -12.80 31.83 25.72
N GLU A 197 -11.80 32.68 25.55
CA GLU A 197 -10.98 32.73 24.33
C GLU A 197 -10.30 31.40 24.07
N ALA A 198 -9.72 30.78 25.11
CA ALA A 198 -9.09 29.47 25.01
C ALA A 198 -10.10 28.36 24.65
N CYS A 199 -11.33 28.42 25.17
CA CYS A 199 -12.38 27.46 24.86
C CYS A 199 -12.83 27.59 23.40
N ARG A 200 -13.13 28.81 22.95
CA ARG A 200 -13.50 29.10 21.56
C ARG A 200 -12.40 28.65 20.60
N ALA A 201 -11.14 28.98 20.89
CA ALA A 201 -10.01 28.58 20.06
C ALA A 201 -9.88 27.05 19.92
N ARG A 202 -10.16 26.28 20.98
CA ARG A 202 -10.16 24.82 20.93
C ARG A 202 -11.29 24.27 20.06
N LEU A 203 -12.50 24.80 20.20
CA LEU A 203 -13.64 24.39 19.39
C LEU A 203 -13.42 24.70 17.90
N THR A 204 -12.91 25.90 17.57
CA THR A 204 -12.55 26.26 16.19
C THR A 204 -11.44 25.39 15.63
N ARG A 205 -10.42 25.05 16.45
CA ARG A 205 -9.37 24.10 16.02
C ARG A 205 -9.93 22.71 15.77
N LEU A 206 -10.80 22.21 16.65
CA LEU A 206 -11.47 20.93 16.49
C LEU A 206 -12.27 20.88 15.19
N GLN A 207 -13.04 21.93 14.89
CA GLN A 207 -13.79 22.07 13.64
C GLN A 207 -12.87 21.96 12.41
N GLY A 208 -11.75 22.69 12.40
CA GLY A 208 -10.77 22.64 11.31
C GLY A 208 -10.16 21.26 11.11
N LEU A 209 -9.82 20.56 12.19
CA LEU A 209 -9.26 19.20 12.12
C LEU A 209 -10.29 18.19 11.61
N LEU A 210 -11.55 18.30 12.04
CA LEU A 210 -12.62 17.43 11.54
C LEU A 210 -12.89 17.68 10.05
N ALA A 211 -12.77 18.92 9.57
CA ALA A 211 -12.87 19.21 8.15
C ALA A 211 -11.77 18.49 7.36
N VAL A 212 -10.52 18.55 7.81
CA VAL A 212 -9.39 17.85 7.18
C VAL A 212 -9.56 16.33 7.25
N ALA A 213 -9.98 15.79 8.40
CA ALA A 213 -10.15 14.34 8.58
C ALA A 213 -11.26 13.74 7.69
N ASN A 214 -12.32 14.51 7.44
CA ASN A 214 -13.44 14.10 6.59
C ASN A 214 -13.23 14.40 5.10
N ASP A 215 -12.25 15.22 4.73
CA ASP A 215 -11.98 15.58 3.35
C ASP A 215 -11.41 14.37 2.57
N PRO A 216 -12.14 13.84 1.56
CA PRO A 216 -11.68 12.71 0.76
C PRO A 216 -10.50 13.04 -0.15
N ASP A 217 -10.23 14.33 -0.41
CA ASP A 217 -9.14 14.77 -1.27
C ASP A 217 -7.79 14.78 -0.54
N GLN A 218 -7.80 14.70 0.81
CA GLN A 218 -6.58 14.61 1.61
C GLN A 218 -6.03 13.18 1.64
N ALA A 219 -4.70 13.07 1.74
CA ALA A 219 -4.04 11.78 1.88
C ALA A 219 -4.47 11.10 3.20
N VAL A 220 -4.72 9.78 3.17
CA VAL A 220 -5.17 8.99 4.34
C VAL A 220 -4.29 9.23 5.58
N PRO A 221 -2.94 9.25 5.50
CA PRO A 221 -2.10 9.55 6.66
C PRO A 221 -2.36 10.94 7.28
N GLN A 222 -2.62 11.96 6.45
CA GLN A 222 -2.93 13.31 6.93
C GLN A 222 -4.29 13.34 7.62
N ARG A 223 -5.27 12.61 7.08
CA ARG A 223 -6.59 12.47 7.68
C ARG A 223 -6.55 11.75 9.02
N ILE A 224 -5.72 10.71 9.15
CA ILE A 224 -5.47 10.00 10.42
C ILE A 224 -4.88 10.98 11.45
N LEU A 225 -3.82 11.70 11.10
CA LEU A 225 -3.19 12.67 11.99
C LEU A 225 -4.19 13.74 12.46
N ALA A 226 -5.02 14.27 11.55
CA ALA A 226 -6.05 15.23 11.90
C ALA A 226 -7.11 14.62 12.85
N ALA A 227 -7.52 13.37 12.61
CA ALA A 227 -8.49 12.67 13.46
C ALA A 227 -7.93 12.36 14.86
N GLU A 228 -6.66 11.97 14.97
CA GLU A 228 -5.99 11.76 16.25
C GLU A 228 -5.89 13.06 17.05
N GLU A 229 -5.49 14.16 16.41
CA GLU A 229 -5.43 15.47 17.05
C GLU A 229 -6.82 15.95 17.48
N ALA A 230 -7.84 15.74 16.65
CA ALA A 230 -9.22 16.03 16.97
C ALA A 230 -9.68 15.26 18.22
N ALA A 231 -9.30 13.99 18.34
CA ALA A 231 -9.64 13.16 19.50
C ALA A 231 -9.01 13.71 20.79
N VAL A 232 -7.76 14.15 20.73
CA VAL A 232 -7.08 14.79 21.86
C VAL A 232 -7.81 16.07 22.29
N ILE A 233 -8.19 16.93 21.34
CA ILE A 233 -8.90 18.17 21.66
C ILE A 233 -10.30 17.88 22.22
N ARG A 234 -11.02 16.90 21.67
CA ARG A 234 -12.32 16.45 22.19
C ARG A 234 -12.20 16.03 23.65
N ASP A 235 -11.18 15.22 24.00
CA ASP A 235 -10.96 14.77 25.37
C ASP A 235 -10.59 15.93 26.31
N MET A 236 -9.91 16.96 25.77
CA MET A 236 -9.70 18.26 26.44
C MET A 236 -10.94 19.17 26.47
N LEU A 237 -12.10 18.75 26.00
CA LEU A 237 -13.36 19.49 26.14
C LEU A 237 -14.34 18.71 27.03
N THR A 238 -14.28 17.37 27.03
CA THR A 238 -15.16 16.51 27.83
C THR A 238 -14.87 16.52 29.33
N TRP A 239 -13.68 16.93 29.80
CA TRP A 239 -13.41 17.10 31.24
C TRP A 239 -14.23 18.23 31.91
N ARG A 240 -15.02 18.98 31.14
CA ARG A 240 -15.91 20.04 31.64
C ARG A 240 -17.34 19.60 31.94
N THR A 241 -17.75 18.37 31.58
CA THR A 241 -19.05 17.78 31.96
C THR A 241 -18.91 16.84 33.15
#